data_AF-A0A1V4EFL4-F1
#
_entry.id   AF-A0A1V4EFL4-F1
#
_cell.length_a   1.000
_cell.length_b   1.000
_cell.length_c   1.000
_cell.angle_alpha   90.00
_cell.angle_beta   90.00
_cell.angle_gamma   90.00
#
_symmetry.space_group_name_H-M   'P 1'
#
loop_
_entity.id
_entity.type
_entity.pdbx_description
1 polymer ?
#
loop_
_entity_poly.entity_id
_entity_poly.type
_entity_poly.pdbx_seq_one_letter_code
_entity_poly.pdbx_strand_id
1 'polypeptide(L)'
;MTRDAESDGDGVSGNVFHGPAPFQLGDRNVQINHFHQAAPQRRPLVLAGAAVTTREELAAAIRGNWAAARRQFFEGAATTGAPSDGWHGLLAWLHALDGLTADDLTAQIELVDHRLRDDGLPADLKLLHLLGWLDPEGEAVWRGTVVTPESLSEALRIGRLRESGPEWELYRDLCEGGLLDALSRFTVLSALRGTQRAWDEAWDAWRQLAAQAPGLPTEAREWAESGARGLLLAALLPYPESKAWLRAGCERVAPPPAGEIEWYDWLRARDGGSDTPIGWLVRADFTAFAAAQAEQQRHQAAVDRQNQRMTTVLDYASALRDRQWADYESRRLSPTARLGAVVRATLWLGAWGAATIPVAWIIWGWTLPDIAATVSWYLVALTLAAYAGWLPTVVRLGAAYQPPLRRVREWARAARGSIRRGSIRVGIVVGVVLILGVLLHDVGSIVTTVLLTPLLAVAFYFARIGALHDWADDHRERLRDYQSRRPGSGGIPQSIVRGAQSPSARVRADAYQAYVRQFTGLDHGRKDDADRENGRRDR
;
A
#
# COMPACT_ATOMS: atom_id res chain seq x y z
N MET A 1 -0.34 23.39 -57.35
CA MET A 1 -1.72 23.27 -57.85
C MET A 1 -2.48 24.48 -57.35
N THR A 2 -2.53 25.49 -58.19
CA THR A 2 -3.28 26.74 -58.06
C THR A 2 -4.73 26.49 -58.49
N ARG A 3 -5.69 27.10 -57.79
CA ARG A 3 -7.01 27.39 -58.35
C ARG A 3 -7.62 28.58 -57.62
N ASP A 4 -7.41 29.74 -58.24
CA ASP A 4 -8.28 30.89 -58.18
C ASP A 4 -9.62 30.55 -58.85
N ALA A 5 -10.71 31.16 -58.36
CA ALA A 5 -11.90 31.46 -59.15
C ALA A 5 -12.73 32.53 -58.42
N GLU A 6 -12.57 33.77 -58.88
CA GLU A 6 -13.55 34.85 -58.78
C GLU A 6 -14.88 34.46 -59.43
N SER A 7 -15.98 34.99 -58.92
CA SER A 7 -17.23 35.16 -59.68
C SER A 7 -17.97 36.39 -59.18
N ASP A 8 -18.20 37.31 -60.12
CA ASP A 8 -19.30 38.29 -60.23
C ASP A 8 -20.61 37.81 -59.57
N GLY A 9 -21.49 38.66 -59.05
CA GLY A 9 -21.83 40.01 -59.48
C GLY A 9 -23.25 39.99 -60.05
N ASP A 10 -24.24 40.33 -59.22
CA ASP A 10 -25.63 40.70 -59.58
C ASP A 10 -26.29 41.20 -58.28
N GLY A 11 -26.93 42.35 -58.16
CA GLY A 11 -27.75 43.05 -59.14
C GLY A 11 -29.20 43.05 -58.65
N VAL A 12 -29.54 43.80 -57.59
CA VAL A 12 -30.94 43.95 -57.14
C VAL A 12 -31.27 45.41 -56.79
N SER A 13 -31.77 46.09 -57.83
CA SER A 13 -33.03 46.85 -57.87
C SER A 13 -33.44 47.67 -56.63
N GLY A 14 -33.28 48.98 -56.76
CA GLY A 14 -33.91 49.97 -55.90
C GLY A 14 -35.43 50.05 -56.12
N ASN A 15 -36.17 50.13 -55.01
CA ASN A 15 -37.57 50.53 -55.02
C ASN A 15 -37.67 52.02 -54.64
N VAL A 16 -37.99 52.81 -55.66
CA VAL A 16 -38.38 54.21 -55.60
C VAL A 16 -39.75 54.28 -54.91
N PHE A 17 -39.80 54.90 -53.73
CA PHE A 17 -41.06 55.23 -53.07
C PHE A 17 -41.48 56.65 -53.46
N HIS A 18 -42.55 56.75 -54.25
CA HIS A 18 -43.26 58.00 -54.51
C HIS A 18 -44.11 58.37 -53.29
N GLY A 19 -43.96 59.59 -52.78
CA GLY A 19 -44.75 60.11 -51.67
C GLY A 19 -46.17 60.55 -52.05
N PRO A 20 -46.91 61.12 -51.09
CA PRO A 20 -47.89 62.15 -51.40
C PRO A 20 -47.58 63.47 -50.67
N ALA A 21 -47.63 64.54 -51.47
CA ALA A 21 -47.94 65.96 -51.26
C ALA A 21 -47.72 66.68 -49.89
N PRO A 22 -47.26 67.95 -49.93
CA PRO A 22 -47.00 68.77 -48.76
C PRO A 22 -48.29 69.36 -48.17
N PHE A 23 -48.47 69.21 -46.85
CA PHE A 23 -49.47 69.95 -46.08
C PHE A 23 -48.92 71.31 -45.67
N GLN A 24 -49.72 72.33 -45.97
CA GLN A 24 -49.43 73.75 -45.81
C GLN A 24 -49.31 74.17 -44.33
N LEU A 25 -48.41 75.13 -44.12
CA LEU A 25 -48.27 75.95 -42.93
C LEU A 25 -49.62 76.43 -42.40
N GLY A 26 -49.95 76.02 -41.19
CA GLY A 26 -50.87 76.74 -40.31
C GLY A 26 -50.03 77.42 -39.22
N ASP A 27 -49.90 78.74 -39.33
CA ASP A 27 -49.39 79.62 -38.28
C ASP A 27 -50.14 79.34 -36.96
N ARG A 28 -49.45 78.68 -36.03
CA ARG A 28 -49.81 78.74 -34.61
C ARG A 28 -48.61 79.29 -33.86
N ASN A 29 -48.74 80.56 -33.52
CA ASN A 29 -48.04 81.24 -32.43
C ASN A 29 -48.04 80.34 -31.19
N VAL A 30 -47.02 79.49 -31.05
CA VAL A 30 -46.65 78.91 -29.76
C VAL A 30 -45.88 80.00 -29.04
N GLN A 31 -46.59 80.75 -28.20
CA GLN A 31 -45.98 81.48 -27.12
C GLN A 31 -45.11 80.48 -26.34
N ILE A 32 -43.80 80.60 -26.50
CA ILE A 32 -42.82 79.97 -25.63
C ILE A 32 -42.97 80.68 -24.29
N ASN A 33 -43.96 80.25 -23.51
CA ASN A 33 -43.95 80.51 -22.08
C ASN A 33 -42.72 79.80 -21.56
N HIS A 34 -41.67 80.57 -21.29
CA HIS A 34 -40.62 80.21 -20.36
C HIS A 34 -41.27 79.96 -18.98
N PHE A 35 -41.91 78.81 -18.83
CA PHE A 35 -42.06 78.21 -17.54
C PHE A 35 -40.64 77.89 -17.10
N HIS A 36 -40.10 78.70 -16.21
CA HIS A 36 -39.12 78.23 -15.23
C HIS A 36 -39.83 77.16 -14.41
N GLN A 37 -39.95 75.98 -14.99
CA GLN A 37 -40.32 74.77 -14.29
C GLN A 37 -39.13 74.52 -13.36
N ALA A 38 -39.29 74.88 -12.10
CA ALA A 38 -38.35 74.52 -11.06
C ALA A 38 -38.05 73.03 -11.23
N ALA A 39 -36.77 72.68 -11.29
CA ALA A 39 -36.35 71.30 -11.45
C ALA A 39 -37.12 70.43 -10.44
N PRO A 40 -37.77 69.33 -10.88
CA PRO A 40 -38.55 68.49 -9.98
C PRO A 40 -37.68 68.12 -8.78
N GLN A 41 -38.16 68.41 -7.56
CA GLN A 41 -37.43 68.12 -6.34
C GLN A 41 -37.21 66.61 -6.25
N ARG A 42 -35.95 66.19 -6.43
CA ARG A 42 -35.56 64.78 -6.38
C ARG A 42 -35.87 64.22 -4.99
N ARG A 43 -36.59 63.10 -4.93
CA ARG A 43 -36.78 62.38 -3.68
C ARG A 43 -35.48 61.64 -3.35
N PRO A 44 -34.81 61.94 -2.22
CA PRO A 44 -33.57 61.25 -1.88
C PRO A 44 -33.86 59.77 -1.60
N LEU A 45 -32.95 58.91 -2.05
CA LEU A 45 -32.97 57.50 -1.66
C LEU A 45 -32.33 57.40 -0.27
N VAL A 46 -32.93 56.66 0.66
CA VAL A 46 -32.37 56.49 2.01
C VAL A 46 -31.77 55.10 2.11
N LEU A 47 -30.46 55.02 2.39
CA LEU A 47 -29.75 53.77 2.64
C LEU A 47 -29.01 53.86 3.98
N ALA A 48 -29.30 52.94 4.89
CA ALA A 48 -28.72 52.92 6.25
C ALA A 48 -28.84 54.26 7.00
N GLY A 49 -29.93 55.01 6.78
CA GLY A 49 -30.16 56.31 7.40
C GLY A 49 -29.50 57.51 6.70
N ALA A 50 -28.65 57.28 5.70
CA ALA A 50 -28.09 58.33 4.86
C ALA A 50 -29.02 58.62 3.67
N ALA A 51 -29.34 59.89 3.44
CA ALA A 51 -30.04 60.36 2.26
C ALA A 51 -29.03 60.57 1.13
N VAL A 52 -29.19 59.85 0.01
CA VAL A 52 -28.32 59.92 -1.16
C VAL A 52 -29.07 60.50 -2.36
N THR A 53 -28.37 61.38 -3.08
CA THR A 53 -28.90 62.19 -4.18
C THR A 53 -28.08 62.08 -5.47
N THR A 54 -26.83 61.62 -5.38
CA THR A 54 -25.95 61.39 -6.55
C THR A 54 -25.52 59.92 -6.68
N ARG A 55 -24.95 59.57 -7.85
CA ARG A 55 -24.40 58.22 -8.12
C ARG A 55 -23.27 57.88 -7.16
N GLU A 56 -22.38 58.83 -6.94
CA GLU A 56 -21.20 58.70 -6.09
C GLU A 56 -21.59 58.53 -4.61
N GLU A 57 -22.59 59.29 -4.15
CA GLU A 57 -23.13 59.18 -2.79
C GLU A 57 -23.75 57.79 -2.54
N LEU A 58 -24.53 57.27 -3.51
CA LEU A 58 -25.10 55.92 -3.40
C LEU A 58 -23.99 54.86 -3.44
N ALA A 59 -23.00 54.99 -4.33
CA ALA A 59 -21.87 54.07 -4.39
C ALA A 59 -21.09 54.03 -3.07
N ALA A 60 -20.77 55.18 -2.49
CA ALA A 60 -20.13 55.29 -1.18
C ALA A 60 -20.97 54.67 -0.06
N ALA A 61 -22.28 54.92 -0.05
CA ALA A 61 -23.20 54.35 0.93
C ALA A 61 -23.30 52.82 0.83
N ILE A 62 -23.31 52.25 -0.39
CA ILE A 62 -23.29 50.80 -0.63
C ILE A 62 -21.98 50.19 -0.13
N ARG A 63 -20.82 50.78 -0.45
CA ARG A 63 -19.52 50.28 0.03
C ARG A 63 -19.44 50.25 1.56
N GLY A 64 -19.90 51.31 2.22
CA GLY A 64 -19.93 51.39 3.68
C GLY A 64 -20.97 50.51 4.36
N ASN A 65 -22.05 50.13 3.67
CA ASN A 65 -23.20 49.43 4.25
C ASN A 65 -23.69 48.25 3.41
N TRP A 66 -22.78 47.42 2.90
CA TRP A 66 -23.07 46.34 1.94
C TRP A 66 -24.26 45.46 2.34
N ALA A 67 -24.23 44.90 3.56
CA ALA A 67 -25.27 44.01 4.05
C ALA A 67 -26.64 44.70 4.19
N ALA A 68 -26.67 45.99 4.50
CA ALA A 68 -27.91 46.77 4.57
C ALA A 68 -28.47 47.02 3.16
N ALA A 69 -27.62 47.40 2.20
CA ALA A 69 -27.99 47.58 0.81
C ALA A 69 -28.55 46.28 0.21
N ARG A 70 -27.90 45.15 0.47
CA ARG A 70 -28.30 43.83 -0.01
C ARG A 70 -29.71 43.47 0.47
N ARG A 71 -29.94 43.60 1.78
CA ARG A 71 -31.23 43.35 2.42
C ARG A 71 -32.33 44.25 1.86
N GLN A 72 -32.05 45.55 1.80
CA GLN A 72 -33.02 46.56 1.41
C GLN A 72 -33.45 46.42 -0.06
N PHE A 73 -32.49 46.22 -0.96
CA PHE A 73 -32.76 46.25 -2.40
C PHE A 73 -33.11 44.89 -3.00
N PHE A 74 -32.61 43.77 -2.47
CA PHE A 74 -32.70 42.49 -3.18
C PHE A 74 -33.24 41.31 -2.36
N GLU A 75 -33.12 41.30 -1.03
CA GLU A 75 -33.57 40.13 -0.23
C GLU A 75 -35.03 40.19 0.19
N GLY A 76 -35.64 41.39 0.27
CA GLY A 76 -37.03 41.55 0.72
C GLY A 76 -38.08 40.92 -0.21
N ALA A 77 -37.72 40.56 -1.44
CA ALA A 77 -38.63 39.95 -2.42
C ALA A 77 -38.79 38.44 -2.25
N ALA A 78 -37.76 37.76 -1.74
CA ALA A 78 -37.73 36.29 -1.66
C ALA A 78 -38.69 35.71 -0.60
N THR A 79 -39.08 36.49 0.41
CA THR A 79 -39.95 36.05 1.51
C THR A 79 -41.44 36.32 1.29
N THR A 80 -41.80 37.27 0.44
CA THR A 80 -43.19 37.74 0.26
C THR A 80 -43.71 37.54 -1.17
N GLY A 81 -42.86 37.18 -2.12
CA GLY A 81 -43.22 37.02 -3.54
C GLY A 81 -43.51 38.35 -4.26
N ALA A 82 -43.37 39.48 -3.57
CA ALA A 82 -43.55 40.82 -4.11
C ALA A 82 -42.24 41.61 -3.98
N PRO A 83 -41.86 42.46 -4.96
CA PRO A 83 -40.60 43.20 -4.87
C PRO A 83 -40.62 44.16 -3.66
N SER A 84 -39.50 44.30 -2.96
CA SER A 84 -39.42 45.13 -1.75
C SER A 84 -39.68 46.61 -2.06
N ASP A 85 -40.17 47.36 -1.07
CA ASP A 85 -40.28 48.83 -1.19
C ASP A 85 -38.91 49.47 -1.49
N GLY A 86 -37.83 48.87 -0.96
CA GLY A 86 -36.45 49.28 -1.25
C GLY A 86 -36.06 49.09 -2.71
N TRP A 87 -36.46 47.98 -3.34
CA TRP A 87 -36.24 47.73 -4.77
C TRP A 87 -36.98 48.75 -5.65
N HIS A 88 -38.26 48.98 -5.37
CA HIS A 88 -39.04 50.00 -6.11
C HIS A 88 -38.46 51.40 -5.92
N GLY A 89 -38.02 51.72 -4.70
CA GLY A 89 -37.33 52.97 -4.39
C GLY A 89 -36.03 53.14 -5.19
N LEU A 90 -35.23 52.07 -5.31
CA LEU A 90 -34.01 52.06 -6.11
C LEU A 90 -34.32 52.29 -7.60
N LEU A 91 -35.29 51.58 -8.17
CA LEU A 91 -35.66 51.75 -9.58
C LEU A 91 -36.18 53.17 -9.87
N ALA A 92 -37.08 53.68 -9.02
CA ALA A 92 -37.59 55.04 -9.16
C ALA A 92 -36.47 56.08 -9.07
N TRP A 93 -35.50 55.88 -8.17
CA TRP A 93 -34.35 56.75 -8.04
C TRP A 93 -33.43 56.70 -9.27
N LEU A 94 -33.12 55.49 -9.79
CA LEU A 94 -32.32 55.31 -11.00
C LEU A 94 -32.96 56.03 -12.20
N HIS A 95 -34.27 55.89 -12.39
CA HIS A 95 -35.01 56.53 -13.49
C HIS A 95 -35.09 58.05 -13.34
N ALA A 96 -34.90 58.60 -12.14
CA ALA A 96 -34.94 60.02 -11.85
C ALA A 96 -33.55 60.71 -11.91
N LEU A 97 -32.50 59.99 -12.33
CA LEU A 97 -31.17 60.56 -12.51
C LEU A 97 -31.12 61.42 -13.78
N ASP A 98 -30.92 62.73 -13.61
CA ASP A 98 -30.68 63.65 -14.72
C ASP A 98 -29.18 63.72 -15.09
N GLY A 99 -28.88 64.16 -16.31
CA GLY A 99 -27.50 64.39 -16.77
C GLY A 99 -26.79 63.13 -17.28
N LEU A 100 -27.52 62.03 -17.49
CA LEU A 100 -26.99 60.83 -18.14
C LEU A 100 -26.75 61.08 -19.63
N THR A 101 -25.63 60.56 -20.13
CA THR A 101 -25.38 60.51 -21.57
C THR A 101 -26.26 59.44 -22.24
N ALA A 102 -26.33 59.44 -23.58
CA ALA A 102 -27.06 58.40 -24.32
C ALA A 102 -26.48 56.99 -24.06
N ASP A 103 -25.17 56.89 -23.87
CA ASP A 103 -24.48 55.66 -23.55
C ASP A 103 -24.80 55.20 -22.11
N ASP A 104 -24.82 56.13 -21.15
CA ASP A 104 -25.23 55.85 -19.76
C ASP A 104 -26.66 55.33 -19.68
N LEU A 105 -27.59 55.90 -20.46
CA LEU A 105 -28.99 55.48 -20.51
C LEU A 105 -29.11 54.05 -21.05
N THR A 106 -28.36 53.73 -22.11
CA THR A 106 -28.32 52.36 -22.67
C THR A 106 -27.74 51.37 -21.65
N ALA A 107 -26.67 51.75 -20.96
CA ALA A 107 -26.08 50.94 -19.90
C ALA A 107 -27.01 50.77 -18.69
N GLN A 108 -27.81 51.79 -18.36
CA GLN A 108 -28.82 51.72 -17.31
C GLN A 108 -29.92 50.71 -17.64
N ILE A 109 -30.41 50.72 -18.88
CA ILE A 109 -31.42 49.76 -19.35
C ILE A 109 -30.85 48.32 -19.27
N GLU A 110 -29.62 48.09 -19.75
CA GLU A 110 -28.95 46.78 -19.62
C GLU A 110 -28.83 46.34 -18.17
N LEU A 111 -28.39 47.24 -17.29
CA LEU A 111 -28.24 46.95 -15.87
C LEU A 111 -29.58 46.53 -15.26
N VAL A 112 -30.64 47.32 -15.46
CA VAL A 112 -31.94 47.07 -14.84
C VAL A 112 -32.57 45.80 -15.39
N ASP A 113 -32.64 45.66 -16.72
CA ASP A 113 -33.41 44.59 -17.37
C ASP A 113 -32.67 43.25 -17.39
N HIS A 114 -31.34 43.25 -17.50
CA HIS A 114 -30.58 42.00 -17.65
C HIS A 114 -29.80 41.58 -16.40
N ARG A 115 -29.52 42.49 -15.46
CA ARG A 115 -28.71 42.15 -14.27
C ARG A 115 -29.51 42.22 -12.99
N LEU A 116 -30.15 43.36 -12.71
CA LEU A 116 -30.83 43.55 -11.43
C LEU A 116 -32.14 42.77 -11.33
N ARG A 117 -32.85 42.59 -12.45
CA ARG A 117 -34.08 41.78 -12.55
C ARG A 117 -33.86 40.28 -12.76
N ASP A 118 -32.63 39.83 -12.98
CA ASP A 118 -32.36 38.41 -13.19
C ASP A 118 -32.53 37.62 -11.88
N ASP A 119 -33.55 36.76 -11.80
CA ASP A 119 -33.83 35.94 -10.62
C ASP A 119 -32.75 34.86 -10.39
N GLY A 120 -31.98 34.50 -11.42
CA GLY A 120 -30.86 33.58 -11.31
C GLY A 120 -29.62 34.20 -10.67
N LEU A 121 -29.55 35.53 -10.57
CA LEU A 121 -28.38 36.24 -10.09
C LEU A 121 -28.45 36.48 -8.56
N PRO A 122 -27.44 36.05 -7.78
CA PRO A 122 -27.34 36.35 -6.35
C PRO A 122 -27.41 37.85 -6.04
N ALA A 123 -28.02 38.20 -4.91
CA ALA A 123 -28.17 39.59 -4.45
C ALA A 123 -26.83 40.34 -4.33
N ASP A 124 -25.76 39.66 -3.92
CA ASP A 124 -24.42 40.25 -3.85
C ASP A 124 -23.87 40.62 -5.25
N LEU A 125 -24.09 39.77 -6.27
CA LEU A 125 -23.67 40.07 -7.64
C LEU A 125 -24.51 41.21 -8.25
N LYS A 126 -25.81 41.28 -7.95
CA LYS A 126 -26.67 42.41 -8.33
C LYS A 126 -26.13 43.73 -7.79
N LEU A 127 -25.74 43.77 -6.51
CA LEU A 127 -25.11 44.93 -5.90
C LEU A 127 -23.80 45.29 -6.58
N LEU A 128 -22.96 44.31 -6.91
CA LEU A 128 -21.68 44.57 -7.54
C LEU A 128 -21.85 45.16 -8.95
N HIS A 129 -22.81 44.65 -9.74
CA HIS A 129 -23.14 45.23 -11.04
C HIS A 129 -23.70 46.66 -10.92
N LEU A 130 -24.55 46.92 -9.91
CA LEU A 130 -25.04 48.26 -9.60
C LEU A 130 -23.88 49.18 -9.25
N LEU A 131 -22.96 48.74 -8.39
CA LEU A 131 -21.81 49.53 -7.97
C LEU A 131 -20.88 49.87 -9.14
N GLY A 132 -20.57 48.88 -10.00
CA GLY A 132 -19.75 49.09 -11.19
C GLY A 132 -20.40 49.99 -12.24
N TRP A 133 -21.73 50.09 -12.27
CA TRP A 133 -22.42 51.10 -13.08
C TRP A 133 -22.40 52.46 -12.40
N LEU A 134 -22.67 52.56 -11.10
CA LEU A 134 -22.75 53.84 -10.38
C LEU A 134 -21.42 54.59 -10.40
N ASP A 135 -20.32 53.89 -10.10
CA ASP A 135 -18.98 54.46 -9.91
C ASP A 135 -17.91 53.45 -10.38
N PRO A 136 -17.64 53.38 -11.69
CA PRO A 136 -16.66 52.44 -12.26
C PRO A 136 -15.21 52.77 -11.89
N GLU A 137 -14.90 54.02 -11.53
CA GLU A 137 -13.55 54.46 -11.16
C GLU A 137 -13.22 54.19 -9.67
N GLY A 138 -14.25 54.08 -8.82
CA GLY A 138 -14.06 53.80 -7.41
C GLY A 138 -13.65 52.36 -7.08
N GLU A 139 -13.49 52.10 -5.79
CA GLU A 139 -13.03 50.79 -5.29
C GLU A 139 -14.05 49.68 -5.58
N ALA A 140 -13.56 48.56 -6.12
CA ALA A 140 -14.33 47.33 -6.21
C ALA A 140 -14.42 46.72 -4.81
N VAL A 141 -15.64 46.52 -4.32
CA VAL A 141 -15.90 45.97 -2.98
C VAL A 141 -16.78 44.73 -3.11
N TRP A 142 -16.37 43.63 -2.49
CA TRP A 142 -17.15 42.39 -2.37
C TRP A 142 -17.45 42.12 -0.91
N ARG A 143 -18.74 42.16 -0.54
CA ARG A 143 -19.21 41.96 0.85
C ARG A 143 -18.50 42.83 1.90
N GLY A 144 -18.13 44.05 1.52
CA GLY A 144 -17.43 45.01 2.40
C GLY A 144 -15.90 44.88 2.39
N THR A 145 -15.34 43.93 1.65
CA THR A 145 -13.89 43.78 1.46
C THR A 145 -13.48 44.37 0.12
N VAL A 146 -12.44 45.22 0.12
CA VAL A 146 -11.88 45.77 -1.12
C VAL A 146 -11.23 44.65 -1.93
N VAL A 147 -11.57 44.57 -3.21
CA VAL A 147 -11.03 43.59 -4.15
C VAL A 147 -10.00 44.26 -5.04
N THR A 148 -8.73 43.92 -4.82
CA THR A 148 -7.59 44.31 -5.65
C THR A 148 -7.05 43.12 -6.45
N PRO A 149 -6.22 43.35 -7.48
CA PRO A 149 -5.51 42.27 -8.18
C PRO A 149 -4.76 41.31 -7.23
N GLU A 150 -4.12 41.86 -6.20
CA GLU A 150 -3.39 41.10 -5.18
C GLU A 150 -4.35 40.25 -4.35
N SER A 151 -5.49 40.81 -3.93
CA SER A 151 -6.50 40.07 -3.16
C SER A 151 -7.10 38.91 -3.95
N LEU A 152 -7.28 39.06 -5.28
CA LEU A 152 -7.74 37.99 -6.16
C LEU A 152 -6.70 36.88 -6.27
N SER A 153 -5.44 37.26 -6.51
CA SER A 153 -4.33 36.30 -6.54
C SER A 153 -4.19 35.55 -5.22
N GLU A 154 -4.34 36.25 -4.10
CA GLU A 154 -4.24 35.68 -2.76
C GLU A 154 -5.43 34.77 -2.42
N ALA A 155 -6.65 35.14 -2.80
CA ALA A 155 -7.82 34.30 -2.66
C ALA A 155 -7.65 32.97 -3.42
N LEU A 156 -7.14 32.99 -4.66
CA LEU A 156 -6.87 31.75 -5.40
C LEU A 156 -5.72 30.94 -4.81
N ARG A 157 -4.72 31.59 -4.19
CA ARG A 157 -3.56 30.93 -3.59
C ARG A 157 -3.86 30.29 -2.23
N ILE A 158 -4.50 31.03 -1.34
CA ILE A 158 -4.81 30.64 0.05
C ILE A 158 -6.20 30.04 0.18
N GLY A 159 -7.21 30.65 -0.46
CA GLY A 159 -8.60 30.24 -0.35
C GLY A 159 -8.83 28.80 -0.82
N ARG A 160 -8.02 28.29 -1.75
CA ARG A 160 -8.05 26.88 -2.15
C ARG A 160 -7.56 25.89 -1.08
N LEU A 161 -6.84 26.37 -0.06
CA LEU A 161 -6.21 25.55 0.99
C LEU A 161 -6.89 25.69 2.36
N ARG A 162 -7.84 26.62 2.49
CA ARG A 162 -8.56 26.92 3.73
C ARG A 162 -10.05 26.71 3.50
N GLU A 163 -10.81 26.49 4.57
CA GLU A 163 -12.27 26.33 4.53
C GLU A 163 -13.01 27.47 5.24
N SER A 164 -12.30 28.55 5.58
CA SER A 164 -12.86 29.72 6.26
C SER A 164 -12.02 30.98 6.03
N GLY A 165 -12.63 32.13 6.28
CA GLY A 165 -12.01 33.45 6.13
C GLY A 165 -12.38 34.16 4.83
N PRO A 166 -12.05 35.47 4.72
CA PRO A 166 -12.44 36.30 3.58
C PRO A 166 -11.83 35.79 2.26
N GLU A 167 -10.62 35.24 2.28
CA GLU A 167 -9.97 34.68 1.10
C GLU A 167 -10.69 33.42 0.59
N TRP A 168 -11.21 32.59 1.49
CA TRP A 168 -11.98 31.41 1.13
C TRP A 168 -13.35 31.78 0.57
N GLU A 169 -14.04 32.75 1.17
CA GLU A 169 -15.33 33.23 0.66
C GLU A 169 -15.19 33.82 -0.75
N LEU A 170 -14.17 34.67 -0.95
CA LEU A 170 -13.87 35.23 -2.27
C LEU A 170 -13.50 34.12 -3.26
N TYR A 171 -12.67 33.15 -2.86
CA TYR A 171 -12.34 31.99 -3.69
C TYR A 171 -13.56 31.17 -4.12
N ARG A 172 -14.45 30.87 -3.17
CA ARG A 172 -15.67 30.10 -3.43
C ARG A 172 -16.54 30.84 -4.44
N ASP A 173 -16.81 32.13 -4.20
CA ASP A 173 -17.68 32.93 -5.06
C ASP A 173 -17.05 33.15 -6.46
N LEU A 174 -15.72 33.23 -6.56
CA LEU A 174 -15.01 33.22 -7.85
C LEU A 174 -15.22 31.92 -8.62
N CYS A 175 -15.27 30.78 -7.93
CA CYS A 175 -15.47 29.45 -8.51
C CYS A 175 -16.95 29.05 -8.73
N GLU A 176 -17.89 29.84 -8.23
CA GLU A 176 -19.33 29.69 -8.53
C GLU A 176 -19.72 30.42 -9.82
N GLY A 177 -18.93 31.43 -10.21
CA GLY A 177 -19.04 32.12 -11.49
C GLY A 177 -19.77 33.47 -11.42
N GLY A 178 -19.64 34.28 -12.48
CA GLY A 178 -20.26 35.59 -12.62
C GLY A 178 -19.53 36.74 -11.90
N LEU A 179 -18.78 36.45 -10.83
CA LEU A 179 -18.05 37.46 -10.07
C LEU A 179 -16.97 38.19 -10.90
N LEU A 180 -16.22 37.48 -11.75
CA LEU A 180 -15.19 38.08 -12.60
C LEU A 180 -15.76 39.06 -13.64
N ASP A 181 -16.92 38.72 -14.22
CA ASP A 181 -17.62 39.61 -15.16
C ASP A 181 -18.06 40.89 -14.47
N ALA A 182 -18.64 40.78 -13.27
CA ALA A 182 -19.06 41.93 -12.46
C ALA A 182 -17.87 42.81 -12.03
N LEU A 183 -16.76 42.19 -11.59
CA LEU A 183 -15.53 42.90 -11.23
C LEU A 183 -14.88 43.62 -12.42
N SER A 184 -15.02 43.08 -13.64
CA SER A 184 -14.45 43.71 -14.85
C SER A 184 -15.08 45.06 -15.22
N ARG A 185 -16.18 45.45 -14.56
CA ARG A 185 -16.82 46.77 -14.74
C ARG A 185 -16.06 47.91 -14.04
N PHE A 186 -15.18 47.58 -13.10
CA PHE A 186 -14.33 48.57 -12.43
C PHE A 186 -13.07 48.82 -13.23
N THR A 187 -12.66 50.08 -13.36
CA THR A 187 -11.51 50.49 -14.20
C THR A 187 -10.23 49.75 -13.81
N VAL A 188 -9.95 49.61 -12.52
CA VAL A 188 -8.78 48.90 -11.97
C VAL A 188 -8.76 47.40 -12.33
N LEU A 189 -9.94 46.79 -12.46
CA LEU A 189 -10.12 45.36 -12.74
C LEU A 189 -10.62 45.07 -14.16
N SER A 190 -10.63 46.08 -15.04
CA SER A 190 -11.14 45.98 -16.41
C SER A 190 -10.41 44.94 -17.28
N ALA A 191 -9.17 44.61 -16.92
CA ALA A 191 -8.38 43.54 -17.54
C ALA A 191 -9.01 42.14 -17.36
N LEU A 192 -9.95 41.95 -16.42
CA LEU A 192 -10.70 40.71 -16.22
C LEU A 192 -11.78 40.46 -17.29
N ARG A 193 -12.00 41.40 -18.21
CA ARG A 193 -13.02 41.26 -19.25
C ARG A 193 -12.75 40.00 -20.09
N GLY A 194 -13.73 39.10 -20.12
CA GLY A 194 -13.64 37.83 -20.84
C GLY A 194 -12.97 36.69 -20.07
N THR A 195 -12.36 36.95 -18.91
CA THR A 195 -11.71 35.92 -18.08
C THR A 195 -12.70 34.87 -17.59
N GLN A 196 -13.94 35.25 -17.25
CA GLN A 196 -15.00 34.30 -16.85
C GLN A 196 -15.24 33.23 -17.94
N ARG A 197 -15.48 33.67 -19.18
CA ARG A 197 -15.73 32.76 -20.31
C ARG A 197 -14.52 31.87 -20.59
N ALA A 198 -13.32 32.44 -20.57
CA ALA A 198 -12.09 31.67 -20.75
C ALA A 198 -11.90 30.63 -19.63
N TRP A 199 -12.32 30.94 -18.40
CA TRP A 199 -12.28 30.02 -17.28
C TRP A 199 -13.31 28.90 -17.40
N ASP A 200 -14.55 29.21 -17.79
CA ASP A 200 -15.58 28.21 -18.05
C ASP A 200 -15.14 27.23 -19.16
N GLU A 201 -14.58 27.75 -20.26
CA GLU A 201 -14.02 26.95 -21.36
C GLU A 201 -12.84 26.08 -20.90
N ALA A 202 -11.90 26.64 -20.13
CA ALA A 202 -10.76 25.91 -19.60
C ALA A 202 -11.17 24.83 -18.60
N TRP A 203 -12.18 25.11 -17.77
CA TRP A 203 -12.74 24.16 -16.83
C TRP A 203 -13.43 22.99 -17.54
N ASP A 204 -14.22 23.26 -18.57
CA ASP A 204 -14.87 22.24 -19.38
C ASP A 204 -13.86 21.37 -20.14
N ALA A 205 -12.86 21.99 -20.75
CA ALA A 205 -11.76 21.28 -21.40
C ALA A 205 -11.00 20.40 -20.41
N TRP A 206 -10.71 20.90 -19.21
CA TRP A 206 -10.08 20.13 -18.16
C TRP A 206 -10.92 18.92 -17.72
N ARG A 207 -12.22 19.11 -17.47
CA ARG A 207 -13.11 18.00 -17.06
C ARG A 207 -13.14 16.90 -18.11
N GLN A 208 -13.23 17.26 -19.38
CA GLN A 208 -13.20 16.29 -20.49
C GLN A 208 -11.86 15.55 -20.55
N LEU A 209 -10.74 16.27 -20.38
CA LEU A 209 -9.40 15.67 -20.40
C LEU A 209 -9.19 14.72 -19.21
N ALA A 210 -9.55 15.13 -18.00
CA ALA A 210 -9.41 14.33 -16.78
C ALA A 210 -10.27 13.06 -16.82
N ALA A 211 -11.48 13.14 -17.38
CA ALA A 211 -12.37 11.98 -17.54
C ALA A 211 -11.80 10.92 -18.52
N GLN A 212 -10.95 11.33 -19.46
CA GLN A 212 -10.34 10.46 -20.46
C GLN A 212 -8.96 9.92 -20.03
N ALA A 213 -8.38 10.43 -18.95
CA ALA A 213 -7.04 10.06 -18.50
C ALA A 213 -6.99 8.59 -18.03
N PRO A 214 -6.21 7.71 -18.70
CA PRO A 214 -6.16 6.29 -18.36
C PRO A 214 -5.44 6.09 -17.02
N GLY A 215 -6.01 5.29 -16.12
CA GLY A 215 -5.32 4.91 -14.88
C GLY A 215 -5.07 6.05 -13.88
N LEU A 216 -5.79 7.18 -14.01
CA LEU A 216 -5.70 8.29 -13.06
C LEU A 216 -6.09 7.80 -11.64
N PRO A 217 -5.23 7.96 -10.61
CA PRO A 217 -5.52 7.55 -9.24
C PRO A 217 -6.79 8.22 -8.69
N THR A 218 -7.52 7.53 -7.81
CA THR A 218 -8.77 8.04 -7.22
C THR A 218 -8.57 9.38 -6.52
N GLU A 219 -7.52 9.51 -5.69
CA GLU A 219 -7.18 10.75 -4.99
C GLU A 219 -6.93 11.92 -5.95
N ALA A 220 -6.23 11.64 -7.06
CA ALA A 220 -5.95 12.63 -8.10
C ALA A 220 -7.22 13.01 -8.89
N ARG A 221 -8.16 12.08 -9.04
CA ARG A 221 -9.48 12.32 -9.68
C ARG A 221 -10.39 13.16 -8.80
N GLU A 222 -10.51 12.85 -7.51
CA GLU A 222 -11.30 13.64 -6.56
C GLU A 222 -10.78 15.08 -6.49
N TRP A 223 -9.45 15.23 -6.47
CA TRP A 223 -8.82 16.53 -6.53
C TRP A 223 -9.05 17.25 -7.88
N ALA A 224 -9.02 16.52 -9.00
CA ALA A 224 -9.30 17.07 -10.35
C ALA A 224 -10.70 17.71 -10.46
N GLU A 225 -11.69 17.18 -9.75
CA GLU A 225 -13.09 17.62 -9.82
C GLU A 225 -13.38 18.92 -9.06
N SER A 226 -12.60 19.21 -8.00
CA SER A 226 -12.87 20.32 -7.08
C SER A 226 -11.68 21.26 -6.89
N GLY A 227 -10.49 20.72 -6.64
CA GLY A 227 -9.27 21.48 -6.35
C GLY A 227 -8.64 22.17 -7.56
N ALA A 228 -8.89 21.67 -8.77
CA ALA A 228 -8.32 22.21 -10.00
C ALA A 228 -8.89 23.58 -10.41
N ARG A 229 -10.11 23.95 -9.97
CA ARG A 229 -10.80 25.18 -10.38
C ARG A 229 -9.98 26.44 -10.11
N GLY A 230 -9.44 26.55 -8.90
CA GLY A 230 -8.65 27.71 -8.47
C GLY A 230 -7.36 27.90 -9.25
N LEU A 231 -6.67 26.82 -9.59
CA LEU A 231 -5.43 26.88 -10.35
C LEU A 231 -5.67 27.25 -11.81
N LEU A 232 -6.71 26.70 -12.42
CA LEU A 232 -7.10 27.06 -13.79
C LEU A 232 -7.48 28.54 -13.86
N LEU A 233 -8.22 29.03 -12.85
CA LEU A 233 -8.55 30.45 -12.76
C LEU A 233 -7.30 31.32 -12.54
N ALA A 234 -6.40 30.92 -11.65
CA ALA A 234 -5.18 31.66 -11.37
C ALA A 234 -4.29 31.79 -12.61
N ALA A 235 -4.24 30.77 -13.46
CA ALA A 235 -3.48 30.78 -14.70
C ALA A 235 -4.06 31.74 -15.76
N LEU A 236 -5.36 32.03 -15.68
CA LEU A 236 -6.08 32.93 -16.57
C LEU A 236 -6.12 34.38 -16.08
N LEU A 237 -5.75 34.64 -14.83
CA LEU A 237 -5.68 36.01 -14.33
C LEU A 237 -4.64 36.81 -15.13
N PRO A 238 -4.96 38.05 -15.54
CA PRO A 238 -4.06 38.89 -16.32
C PRO A 238 -2.90 39.48 -15.49
N TYR A 239 -2.83 39.14 -14.20
CA TYR A 239 -1.94 39.76 -13.23
C TYR A 239 -0.65 38.95 -13.00
N PRO A 240 0.52 39.61 -12.92
CA PRO A 240 1.81 38.93 -12.78
C PRO A 240 1.97 38.16 -11.46
N GLU A 241 1.31 38.61 -10.38
CA GLU A 241 1.37 38.00 -9.05
C GLU A 241 0.91 36.54 -9.10
N SER A 242 -0.15 36.25 -9.85
CA SER A 242 -0.70 34.90 -9.97
C SER A 242 0.27 33.97 -10.71
N LYS A 243 0.85 34.46 -11.80
CA LYS A 243 1.85 33.71 -12.58
C LYS A 243 3.15 33.48 -11.79
N ALA A 244 3.54 34.42 -10.93
CA ALA A 244 4.75 34.29 -10.13
C ALA A 244 4.68 33.11 -9.16
N TRP A 245 3.58 32.98 -8.40
CA TRP A 245 3.46 31.85 -7.47
C TRP A 245 3.12 30.53 -8.17
N LEU A 246 2.40 30.56 -9.31
CA LEU A 246 2.21 29.36 -10.13
C LEU A 246 3.55 28.80 -10.62
N ARG A 247 4.46 29.68 -11.08
CA ARG A 247 5.83 29.31 -11.47
C ARG A 247 6.61 28.68 -10.32
N ALA A 248 6.58 29.32 -9.15
CA ALA A 248 7.19 28.76 -7.95
C ALA A 248 6.59 27.39 -7.56
N GLY A 249 5.29 27.19 -7.80
CA GLY A 249 4.60 25.91 -7.60
C GLY A 249 5.11 24.82 -8.54
N CYS A 250 5.22 25.11 -9.84
CA CYS A 250 5.74 24.17 -10.85
C CYS A 250 7.20 23.76 -10.63
N GLU A 251 8.02 24.63 -10.01
CA GLU A 251 9.43 24.35 -9.73
C GLU A 251 9.64 23.56 -8.43
N ARG A 252 8.59 23.38 -7.62
CA ARG A 252 8.70 22.78 -6.28
C ARG A 252 8.99 21.28 -6.29
N VAL A 253 8.43 20.57 -7.26
CA VAL A 253 8.55 19.11 -7.37
C VAL A 253 9.10 18.77 -8.75
N ALA A 254 10.21 18.03 -8.78
CA ALA A 254 10.76 17.53 -10.02
C ALA A 254 9.81 16.47 -10.62
N PRO A 255 9.45 16.58 -11.91
CA PRO A 255 8.59 15.58 -12.53
C PRO A 255 9.29 14.22 -12.60
N PRO A 256 8.52 13.11 -12.50
CA PRO A 256 9.09 11.80 -12.74
C PRO A 256 9.63 11.70 -14.19
N PRO A 257 10.68 10.89 -14.41
CA PRO A 257 11.14 10.52 -15.74
C PRO A 257 10.02 10.07 -16.68
N ALA A 258 10.11 10.44 -17.96
CA ALA A 258 9.16 10.02 -18.98
C ALA A 258 9.09 8.48 -19.07
N GLY A 259 7.87 7.96 -19.16
CA GLY A 259 7.55 6.54 -19.23
C GLY A 259 7.36 5.87 -17.87
N GLU A 260 7.60 6.55 -16.76
CA GLU A 260 7.43 5.96 -15.42
C GLU A 260 5.97 5.98 -14.95
N ILE A 261 5.23 7.07 -15.24
CA ILE A 261 3.84 7.24 -14.83
C ILE A 261 2.97 7.55 -16.05
N GLU A 262 2.34 6.51 -16.59
CA GLU A 262 1.61 6.56 -17.87
C GLU A 262 0.51 7.63 -17.90
N TRP A 263 -0.32 7.73 -16.86
CA TRP A 263 -1.42 8.71 -16.81
C TRP A 263 -0.89 10.15 -16.80
N TYR A 264 0.27 10.38 -16.17
CA TYR A 264 0.88 11.70 -16.07
C TYR A 264 1.50 12.10 -17.41
N ASP A 265 2.21 11.19 -18.07
CA ASP A 265 2.73 11.41 -19.42
C ASP A 265 1.60 11.66 -20.43
N TRP A 266 0.48 10.94 -20.29
CA TRP A 266 -0.71 11.12 -21.11
C TRP A 266 -1.30 12.52 -20.96
N LEU A 267 -1.37 13.05 -19.73
CA LEU A 267 -1.81 14.42 -19.45
C LEU A 267 -0.81 15.44 -19.98
N ARG A 268 0.50 15.25 -19.75
CA ARG A 268 1.57 16.12 -20.22
C ARG A 268 1.60 16.27 -21.74
N ALA A 269 1.26 15.20 -22.47
CA ALA A 269 1.18 15.23 -23.93
C ALA A 269 -0.03 16.02 -24.47
N ARG A 270 -1.03 16.32 -23.62
CA ARG A 270 -2.30 16.95 -23.99
C ARG A 270 -2.61 18.23 -23.23
N ASP A 271 -1.68 18.71 -22.42
CA ASP A 271 -1.87 19.91 -21.60
C ASP A 271 -1.87 21.22 -22.43
N GLY A 272 -1.47 21.14 -23.71
CA GLY A 272 -1.43 22.27 -24.64
C GLY A 272 -0.20 23.17 -24.50
N GLY A 273 0.74 22.87 -23.58
CA GLY A 273 2.02 23.56 -23.47
C GLY A 273 2.38 24.10 -22.08
N SER A 274 3.52 24.79 -22.00
CA SER A 274 4.09 25.36 -20.76
C SER A 274 3.30 26.53 -20.17
N ASP A 275 2.47 27.18 -20.99
CA ASP A 275 1.85 28.46 -20.64
C ASP A 275 0.31 28.42 -20.72
N THR A 276 -0.27 27.24 -20.95
CA THR A 276 -1.72 27.03 -20.92
C THR A 276 -2.22 26.83 -19.49
N PRO A 277 -3.49 27.15 -19.17
CA PRO A 277 -4.07 26.91 -17.85
C PRO A 277 -3.97 25.45 -17.40
N ILE A 278 -4.27 24.51 -18.31
CA ILE A 278 -4.16 23.07 -18.04
C ILE A 278 -2.70 22.67 -17.84
N GLY A 279 -1.77 23.22 -18.61
CA GLY A 279 -0.35 23.00 -18.39
C GLY A 279 0.12 23.42 -17.01
N TRP A 280 -0.29 24.61 -16.55
CA TRP A 280 -0.01 25.11 -15.20
C TRP A 280 -0.53 24.13 -14.14
N LEU A 281 -1.78 23.70 -14.28
CA LEU A 281 -2.41 22.72 -13.39
C LEU A 281 -1.63 21.40 -13.34
N VAL A 282 -1.28 20.83 -14.50
CA VAL A 282 -0.57 19.55 -14.59
C VAL A 282 0.82 19.65 -13.94
N ARG A 283 1.54 20.75 -14.17
CA ARG A 283 2.90 20.93 -13.64
C ARG A 283 2.94 21.32 -12.17
N ALA A 284 1.98 22.09 -11.67
CA ALA A 284 1.97 22.53 -10.27
C ALA A 284 1.56 21.41 -9.32
N ASP A 285 0.43 20.74 -9.60
CA ASP A 285 -0.18 19.84 -8.61
C ASP A 285 -0.14 18.37 -9.04
N PHE A 286 -0.39 18.02 -10.32
CA PHE A 286 -0.29 16.63 -10.76
C PHE A 286 1.14 16.07 -10.78
N THR A 287 2.15 16.92 -10.93
CA THR A 287 3.55 16.52 -10.75
C THR A 287 3.80 15.93 -9.37
N ALA A 288 3.20 16.48 -8.31
CA ALA A 288 3.35 15.98 -6.95
C ALA A 288 2.71 14.60 -6.79
N PHE A 289 1.50 14.40 -7.32
CA PHE A 289 0.85 13.08 -7.35
C PHE A 289 1.68 12.05 -8.13
N ALA A 290 2.17 12.41 -9.32
CA ALA A 290 2.97 11.54 -10.15
C ALA A 290 4.32 11.18 -9.48
N ALA A 291 4.98 12.15 -8.83
CA ALA A 291 6.22 11.93 -8.10
C ALA A 291 6.02 10.99 -6.90
N ALA A 292 4.96 11.19 -6.11
CA ALA A 292 4.63 10.32 -4.98
C ALA A 292 4.35 8.88 -5.43
N GLN A 293 3.60 8.71 -6.52
CA GLN A 293 3.33 7.39 -7.08
C GLN A 293 4.59 6.72 -7.64
N ALA A 294 5.46 7.46 -8.32
CA ALA A 294 6.73 6.95 -8.82
C ALA A 294 7.62 6.46 -7.67
N GLU A 295 7.71 7.23 -6.57
CA GLU A 295 8.43 6.80 -5.37
C GLU A 295 7.85 5.52 -4.77
N GLN A 296 6.52 5.42 -4.68
CA GLN A 296 5.84 4.22 -4.19
C GLN A 296 6.12 3.00 -5.08
N GLN A 297 6.07 3.15 -6.41
CA GLN A 297 6.39 2.07 -7.35
C GLN A 297 7.85 1.63 -7.23
N ARG A 298 8.80 2.57 -7.09
CA ARG A 298 10.22 2.25 -6.86
C ARG A 298 10.43 1.50 -5.55
N HIS A 299 9.74 1.92 -4.48
CA HIS A 299 9.80 1.26 -3.19
C HIS A 299 9.28 -0.17 -3.29
N GLN A 300 8.12 -0.36 -3.92
CA GLN A 300 7.53 -1.69 -4.13
C GLN A 300 8.46 -2.58 -4.97
N ALA A 301 8.99 -2.07 -6.08
CA ALA A 301 9.93 -2.80 -6.92
C ALA A 301 11.25 -3.13 -6.19
N ALA A 302 11.69 -2.34 -5.22
CA ALA A 302 12.85 -2.65 -4.39
C ALA A 302 12.53 -3.77 -3.38
N VAL A 303 11.36 -3.73 -2.75
CA VAL A 303 10.86 -4.78 -1.85
C VAL A 303 10.69 -6.10 -2.60
N ASP A 304 10.10 -6.09 -3.80
CA ASP A 304 9.90 -7.28 -4.61
C ASP A 304 11.22 -7.90 -5.07
N ARG A 305 12.20 -7.07 -5.48
CA ARG A 305 13.56 -7.54 -5.79
C ARG A 305 14.23 -8.17 -4.57
N GLN A 306 14.02 -7.62 -3.38
CA GLN A 306 14.56 -8.19 -2.14
C GLN A 306 13.88 -9.52 -1.80
N ASN A 307 12.56 -9.61 -1.96
CA ASN A 307 11.80 -10.84 -1.74
C ASN A 307 12.21 -11.95 -2.72
N GLN A 308 12.37 -11.63 -4.00
CA GLN A 308 12.88 -12.58 -5.00
C GLN A 308 14.26 -13.12 -4.63
N ARG A 309 15.19 -12.24 -4.24
CA ARG A 309 16.52 -12.65 -3.77
C ARG A 309 16.42 -13.57 -2.56
N MET A 310 15.52 -13.28 -1.61
CA MET A 310 15.31 -14.12 -0.43
C MET A 310 14.82 -15.52 -0.83
N THR A 311 13.82 -15.61 -1.70
CA THR A 311 13.30 -16.91 -2.18
C THR A 311 14.39 -17.75 -2.83
N THR A 312 15.20 -17.17 -3.72
CA THR A 312 16.31 -17.87 -4.38
C THR A 312 17.32 -18.43 -3.37
N VAL A 313 17.62 -17.68 -2.30
CA VAL A 313 18.56 -18.13 -1.27
C VAL A 313 17.95 -19.24 -0.40
N LEU A 314 16.67 -19.15 -0.07
CA LEU A 314 15.95 -20.21 0.65
C LEU A 314 15.91 -21.51 -0.17
N ASP A 315 15.66 -21.40 -1.48
CA ASP A 315 15.67 -22.53 -2.41
C ASP A 315 17.04 -23.18 -2.49
N TYR A 316 18.11 -22.38 -2.63
CA TYR A 316 19.49 -22.88 -2.64
C TYR A 316 19.86 -23.62 -1.34
N ALA A 317 19.49 -23.06 -0.18
CA ALA A 317 19.74 -23.69 1.11
C ALA A 317 18.99 -25.03 1.26
N SER A 318 17.74 -25.09 0.76
CA SER A 318 16.97 -26.33 0.76
C SER A 318 17.59 -27.41 -0.13
N ALA A 319 18.09 -27.03 -1.31
CA ALA A 319 18.76 -27.93 -2.24
C ALA A 319 20.09 -28.44 -1.66
N LEU A 320 20.86 -27.58 -0.97
CA LEU A 320 22.10 -27.98 -0.31
C LEU A 320 21.83 -29.00 0.81
N ARG A 321 20.79 -28.79 1.62
CA ARG A 321 20.35 -29.74 2.66
C ARG A 321 20.02 -31.10 2.05
N ASP A 322 19.22 -31.12 1.00
CA ASP A 322 18.77 -32.38 0.39
C ASP A 322 19.95 -33.14 -0.26
N ARG A 323 20.93 -32.42 -0.82
CA ARG A 323 22.21 -33.01 -1.26
C ARG A 323 23.01 -33.61 -0.10
N GLN A 324 23.19 -32.87 1.01
CA GLN A 324 23.91 -33.39 2.18
C GLN A 324 23.26 -34.65 2.76
N TRP A 325 21.93 -34.69 2.81
CA TRP A 325 21.20 -35.88 3.25
C TRP A 325 21.38 -37.05 2.27
N ALA A 326 21.28 -36.81 0.97
CA ALA A 326 21.52 -37.82 -0.05
C ALA A 326 22.96 -38.37 0.00
N ASP A 327 23.96 -37.51 0.23
CA ASP A 327 25.36 -37.89 0.42
C ASP A 327 25.54 -38.73 1.69
N TYR A 328 24.89 -38.36 2.80
CA TYR A 328 24.90 -39.16 4.02
C TYR A 328 24.26 -40.55 3.79
N GLU A 329 23.09 -40.60 3.14
CA GLU A 329 22.36 -41.84 2.90
C GLU A 329 23.10 -42.79 1.96
N SER A 330 23.72 -42.24 0.90
CA SER A 330 24.53 -43.01 -0.04
C SER A 330 25.76 -43.62 0.62
N ARG A 331 26.46 -42.88 1.49
CA ARG A 331 27.57 -43.41 2.29
C ARG A 331 27.08 -44.47 3.26
N ARG A 332 25.96 -44.22 3.95
CA ARG A 332 25.38 -45.14 4.94
C ARG A 332 25.01 -46.48 4.33
N LEU A 333 24.38 -46.45 3.15
CA LEU A 333 23.85 -47.62 2.45
C LEU A 333 24.81 -48.22 1.42
N SER A 334 26.04 -47.72 1.31
CA SER A 334 27.05 -48.25 0.39
C SER A 334 27.29 -49.76 0.61
N PRO A 335 27.62 -50.54 -0.44
CA PRO A 335 27.87 -51.98 -0.29
C PRO A 335 28.96 -52.30 0.74
N THR A 336 30.01 -51.47 0.79
CA THR A 336 31.11 -51.58 1.75
C THR A 336 30.64 -51.30 3.19
N ALA A 337 29.80 -50.29 3.39
CA ALA A 337 29.22 -49.99 4.70
C ALA A 337 28.30 -51.12 5.20
N ARG A 338 27.50 -51.71 4.30
CA ARG A 338 26.64 -52.87 4.62
C ARG A 338 27.46 -54.09 4.97
N LEU A 339 28.49 -54.41 4.17
CA LEU A 339 29.40 -55.52 4.47
C LEU A 339 30.12 -55.29 5.80
N GLY A 340 30.63 -54.08 6.05
CA GLY A 340 31.27 -53.72 7.31
C GLY A 340 30.31 -53.84 8.50
N ALA A 341 29.04 -53.50 8.33
CA ALA A 341 28.01 -53.69 9.35
C ALA A 341 27.80 -55.17 9.66
N VAL A 342 27.69 -56.01 8.63
CA VAL A 342 27.57 -57.47 8.76
C VAL A 342 28.80 -58.03 9.49
N VAL A 343 30.01 -57.68 9.08
CA VAL A 343 31.25 -58.13 9.75
C VAL A 343 31.26 -57.73 11.22
N ARG A 344 30.90 -56.49 11.55
CA ARG A 344 30.81 -56.03 12.95
C ARG A 344 29.75 -56.79 13.73
N ALA A 345 28.61 -57.11 13.12
CA ALA A 345 27.55 -57.90 13.72
C ALA A 345 28.01 -59.34 13.99
N THR A 346 28.69 -59.96 13.02
CA THR A 346 29.28 -61.30 13.15
C THR A 346 30.33 -61.33 14.25
N LEU A 347 31.23 -60.35 14.31
CA LEU A 347 32.24 -60.26 15.37
C LEU A 347 31.59 -60.09 16.75
N TRP A 348 30.56 -59.25 16.85
CA TRP A 348 29.86 -59.03 18.11
C TRP A 348 29.10 -60.27 18.59
N LEU A 349 28.24 -60.84 17.74
CA LEU A 349 27.46 -62.04 18.08
C LEU A 349 28.34 -63.28 18.22
N GLY A 350 29.35 -63.42 17.36
CA GLY A 350 30.33 -64.49 17.43
C GLY A 350 31.14 -64.44 18.73
N ALA A 351 31.57 -63.25 19.16
CA ALA A 351 32.23 -63.09 20.45
C ALA A 351 31.32 -63.49 21.63
N TRP A 352 30.03 -63.13 21.59
CA TRP A 352 29.07 -63.56 22.61
C TRP A 352 28.83 -65.07 22.59
N GLY A 353 28.61 -65.66 21.40
CA GLY A 353 28.46 -67.11 21.24
C GLY A 353 29.68 -67.85 21.79
N ALA A 354 30.88 -67.45 21.37
CA ALA A 354 32.14 -68.03 21.83
C ALA A 354 32.38 -67.85 23.33
N ALA A 355 32.01 -66.71 23.92
CA ALA A 355 32.17 -66.45 25.35
C ALA A 355 31.20 -67.27 26.22
N THR A 356 30.01 -67.61 25.71
CA THR A 356 29.00 -68.36 26.48
C THR A 356 29.28 -69.87 26.55
N ILE A 357 30.00 -70.43 25.58
CA ILE A 357 30.35 -71.87 25.56
C ILE A 357 31.24 -72.27 26.75
N PRO A 358 32.37 -71.59 27.05
CA PRO A 358 33.17 -71.89 28.23
C PRO A 358 32.40 -71.79 29.54
N VAL A 359 31.44 -70.86 29.64
CA VAL A 359 30.60 -70.72 30.83
C VAL A 359 29.76 -71.98 31.06
N ALA A 360 29.18 -72.55 30.00
CA ALA A 360 28.45 -73.81 30.10
C ALA A 360 29.36 -74.97 30.58
N TRP A 361 30.58 -75.04 30.06
CA TRP A 361 31.56 -76.05 30.47
C TRP A 361 32.10 -75.86 31.89
N ILE A 362 32.26 -74.62 32.35
CA ILE A 362 32.67 -74.34 33.74
C ILE A 362 31.58 -74.77 34.72
N ILE A 363 30.31 -74.50 34.40
CA ILE A 363 29.19 -74.79 35.30
C ILE A 363 28.85 -76.29 35.34
N TRP A 364 28.77 -76.95 34.17
CA TRP A 364 28.29 -78.33 34.06
C TRP A 364 29.34 -79.34 33.63
N GLY A 365 30.47 -78.92 33.06
CA GLY A 365 31.44 -79.84 32.46
C GLY A 365 32.14 -80.76 33.45
N TRP A 366 32.21 -80.38 34.73
CA TRP A 366 32.87 -81.16 35.78
C TRP A 366 31.98 -82.28 36.34
N THR A 367 30.66 -82.13 36.25
CA THR A 367 29.70 -83.07 36.83
C THR A 367 28.90 -83.82 35.76
N LEU A 368 28.58 -83.16 34.64
CA LEU A 368 27.64 -83.63 33.63
C LEU A 368 28.08 -83.16 32.21
N PRO A 369 29.10 -83.79 31.61
CA PRO A 369 29.68 -83.35 30.34
C PRO A 369 28.70 -83.42 29.16
N ASP A 370 27.78 -84.39 29.15
CA ASP A 370 26.76 -84.54 28.09
C ASP A 370 25.77 -83.37 28.08
N ILE A 371 25.43 -82.84 29.26
CA ILE A 371 24.59 -81.65 29.39
C ILE A 371 25.35 -80.42 28.90
N ALA A 372 26.62 -80.26 29.29
CA ALA A 372 27.45 -79.14 28.82
C ALA A 372 27.59 -79.12 27.29
N ALA A 373 27.79 -80.29 26.66
CA ALA A 373 27.84 -80.44 25.21
C ALA A 373 26.50 -80.08 24.54
N THR A 374 25.39 -80.58 25.07
CA THR A 374 24.03 -80.31 24.55
C THR A 374 23.69 -78.82 24.65
N VAL A 375 23.97 -78.20 25.80
CA VAL A 375 23.75 -76.76 26.03
C VAL A 375 24.63 -75.94 25.09
N SER A 376 25.88 -76.34 24.85
CA SER A 376 26.77 -75.67 23.90
C SER A 376 26.20 -75.67 22.48
N TRP A 377 25.65 -76.79 22.02
CA TRP A 377 24.98 -76.87 20.71
C TRP A 377 23.75 -75.97 20.62
N TYR A 378 22.92 -75.93 21.67
CA TYR A 378 21.78 -75.00 21.72
C TYR A 378 22.22 -73.54 21.69
N LEU A 379 23.29 -73.18 22.41
CA LEU A 379 23.86 -71.83 22.38
C LEU A 379 24.33 -71.44 20.97
N VAL A 380 24.96 -72.36 20.24
CA VAL A 380 25.37 -72.13 18.84
C VAL A 380 24.15 -71.96 17.93
N ALA A 381 23.18 -72.87 17.99
CA ALA A 381 21.96 -72.80 17.18
C ALA A 381 21.17 -71.50 17.44
N LEU A 382 21.10 -71.08 18.70
CA LEU A 382 20.40 -69.87 19.11
C LEU A 382 21.15 -68.61 18.68
N THR A 383 22.49 -68.62 18.73
CA THR A 383 23.33 -67.55 18.19
C THR A 383 23.14 -67.40 16.68
N LEU A 384 23.07 -68.51 15.93
CA LEU A 384 22.81 -68.51 14.49
C LEU A 384 21.41 -68.01 14.16
N ALA A 385 20.38 -68.47 14.88
CA ALA A 385 19.00 -68.03 14.69
C ALA A 385 18.84 -66.53 14.97
N ALA A 386 19.48 -66.04 16.04
CA ALA A 386 19.50 -64.62 16.37
C ALA A 386 20.25 -63.79 15.33
N TYR A 387 21.39 -64.29 14.82
CA TYR A 387 22.12 -63.66 13.72
C TYR A 387 21.26 -63.55 12.46
N ALA A 388 20.60 -64.64 12.06
CA ALA A 388 19.72 -64.68 10.89
C ALA A 388 18.55 -63.69 11.01
N GLY A 389 17.90 -63.63 12.17
CA GLY A 389 16.82 -62.67 12.43
C GLY A 389 17.29 -61.21 12.50
N TRP A 390 18.58 -60.97 12.76
CA TRP A 390 19.15 -59.62 12.91
C TRP A 390 19.71 -59.04 11.62
N LEU A 391 20.23 -59.91 10.74
CA LEU A 391 20.90 -59.54 9.50
C LEU A 391 20.12 -58.51 8.66
N PRO A 392 18.79 -58.63 8.45
CA PRO A 392 18.04 -57.64 7.68
C PRO A 392 18.08 -56.23 8.29
N THR A 393 18.10 -56.13 9.62
CA THR A 393 18.14 -54.84 10.33
C THR A 393 19.53 -54.22 10.26
N VAL A 394 20.58 -55.04 10.44
CA VAL A 394 21.98 -54.60 10.31
C VAL A 394 22.28 -54.10 8.90
N VAL A 395 21.81 -54.80 7.87
CA VAL A 395 21.97 -54.39 6.47
C VAL A 395 21.23 -53.09 6.17
N ARG A 396 20.03 -52.88 6.75
CA ARG A 396 19.29 -51.61 6.63
C ARG A 396 20.00 -50.43 7.31
N LEU A 397 20.63 -50.67 8.46
CA LEU A 397 21.38 -49.65 9.20
C LEU A 397 22.73 -49.31 8.53
N GLY A 398 23.38 -50.28 7.87
CA GLY A 398 24.64 -50.06 7.14
C GLY A 398 25.72 -49.44 8.03
N ALA A 399 26.37 -48.36 7.60
CA ALA A 399 27.44 -47.72 8.37
C ALA A 399 26.99 -47.13 9.72
N ALA A 400 25.69 -46.90 9.94
CA ALA A 400 25.18 -46.45 11.24
C ALA A 400 25.25 -47.57 12.30
N TYR A 401 25.39 -48.83 11.89
CA TYR A 401 25.54 -49.94 12.81
C TYR A 401 26.99 -50.01 13.36
N GLN A 402 27.19 -49.59 14.61
CA GLN A 402 28.48 -49.62 15.30
C GLN A 402 28.34 -50.31 16.67
N PRO A 403 28.59 -51.63 16.79
CA PRO A 403 28.54 -52.29 18.08
C PRO A 403 29.64 -51.74 19.00
N PRO A 404 29.39 -51.65 20.33
CA PRO A 404 30.27 -50.97 21.27
C PRO A 404 31.49 -51.83 21.64
N LEU A 405 32.30 -52.21 20.65
CA LEU A 405 33.49 -53.03 20.85
C LEU A 405 34.49 -52.39 21.82
N ARG A 406 34.52 -51.05 21.88
CA ARG A 406 35.45 -50.29 22.74
C ARG A 406 34.86 -49.82 24.07
N ARG A 407 33.53 -49.88 24.25
CA ARG A 407 32.84 -49.30 25.42
C ARG A 407 31.89 -50.29 26.11
N VAL A 408 32.28 -51.56 26.14
CA VAL A 408 31.52 -52.65 26.79
C VAL A 408 31.15 -52.32 28.25
N ARG A 409 32.02 -51.59 28.97
CA ARG A 409 31.78 -51.19 30.37
C ARG A 409 30.70 -50.11 30.54
N GLU A 410 30.61 -49.16 29.62
CA GLU A 410 29.55 -48.12 29.63
C GLU A 410 28.21 -48.74 29.26
N TRP A 411 28.20 -49.58 28.23
CA TRP A 411 27.04 -50.37 27.86
C TRP A 411 26.56 -51.25 29.01
N ALA A 412 27.45 -51.96 29.71
CA ALA A 412 27.09 -52.78 30.87
C ALA A 412 26.50 -51.95 32.03
N ARG A 413 26.92 -50.68 32.21
CA ARG A 413 26.37 -49.77 33.22
C ARG A 413 25.00 -49.22 32.81
N ALA A 414 24.82 -48.82 31.55
CA ALA A 414 23.52 -48.39 31.03
C ALA A 414 22.51 -49.55 31.03
N ALA A 415 22.97 -50.73 30.63
CA ALA A 415 22.23 -51.97 30.72
C ALA A 415 21.85 -52.28 32.17
N ARG A 416 22.71 -52.08 33.19
CA ARG A 416 22.30 -52.26 34.61
C ARG A 416 21.05 -51.45 35.00
N GLY A 417 20.85 -50.26 34.43
CA GLY A 417 19.67 -49.43 34.66
C GLY A 417 18.37 -50.03 34.09
N SER A 418 18.42 -50.62 32.88
CA SER A 418 17.26 -51.30 32.26
C SER A 418 17.10 -52.74 32.77
N ILE A 419 18.22 -53.41 33.05
CA ILE A 419 18.34 -54.73 33.65
C ILE A 419 17.66 -54.72 35.01
N ARG A 420 17.68 -53.67 35.84
CA ARG A 420 16.96 -53.68 37.13
C ARG A 420 15.45 -53.99 37.02
N ARG A 421 14.82 -53.69 35.87
CA ARG A 421 13.43 -54.09 35.56
C ARG A 421 13.32 -55.49 34.91
N GLY A 422 14.36 -55.94 34.20
CA GLY A 422 14.42 -57.28 33.59
C GLY A 422 14.99 -58.38 34.50
N SER A 423 15.83 -58.05 35.48
CA SER A 423 16.57 -58.95 36.36
C SER A 423 15.70 -59.53 37.45
N ILE A 424 14.57 -58.91 37.78
CA ILE A 424 13.55 -59.55 38.63
C ILE A 424 12.98 -60.76 37.88
N ARG A 425 12.72 -60.65 36.57
CA ARG A 425 12.20 -61.75 35.75
C ARG A 425 13.27 -62.79 35.45
N VAL A 426 14.49 -62.38 35.09
CA VAL A 426 15.62 -63.31 34.87
C VAL A 426 16.05 -63.99 36.18
N GLY A 427 16.04 -63.28 37.31
CA GLY A 427 16.37 -63.82 38.63
C GLY A 427 15.35 -64.83 39.14
N ILE A 428 14.04 -64.57 38.94
CA ILE A 428 12.99 -65.55 39.21
C ILE A 428 13.19 -66.79 38.34
N VAL A 429 13.50 -66.61 37.07
CA VAL A 429 13.66 -67.72 36.13
C VAL A 429 14.95 -68.52 36.40
N VAL A 430 16.07 -67.88 36.73
CA VAL A 430 17.32 -68.56 37.15
C VAL A 430 17.15 -69.26 38.51
N GLY A 431 16.43 -68.65 39.46
CA GLY A 431 16.09 -69.27 40.74
C GLY A 431 15.20 -70.50 40.58
N VAL A 432 14.18 -70.42 39.72
CA VAL A 432 13.31 -71.56 39.38
C VAL A 432 14.11 -72.66 38.67
N VAL A 433 15.05 -72.33 37.78
CA VAL A 433 15.90 -73.31 37.08
C VAL A 433 16.90 -73.99 38.00
N LEU A 434 17.51 -73.28 38.95
CA LEU A 434 18.39 -73.89 39.94
C LEU A 434 17.62 -74.85 40.86
N ILE A 435 16.41 -74.46 41.29
CA ILE A 435 15.55 -75.32 42.12
C ILE A 435 15.08 -76.55 41.33
N LEU A 436 14.68 -76.39 40.07
CA LEU A 436 14.15 -77.47 39.25
C LEU A 436 15.25 -78.43 38.72
N GLY A 437 16.45 -77.92 38.44
CA GLY A 437 17.60 -78.72 38.01
C GLY A 437 18.13 -79.64 39.11
N VAL A 438 18.00 -79.25 40.37
CA VAL A 438 18.33 -80.10 41.53
C VAL A 438 17.24 -81.15 41.80
N LEU A 439 15.98 -80.86 41.47
CA LEU A 439 14.84 -81.75 41.73
C LEU A 439 14.62 -82.85 40.69
N LEU A 440 15.22 -82.77 39.50
CA LEU A 440 14.91 -83.67 38.37
C LEU A 440 16.14 -84.39 37.80
N HIS A 441 16.88 -85.10 38.67
CA HIS A 441 18.07 -85.87 38.30
C HIS A 441 17.79 -87.00 37.28
N ASP A 442 16.53 -87.43 37.06
CA ASP A 442 16.21 -88.62 36.23
C ASP A 442 15.39 -88.37 34.94
N VAL A 443 15.04 -87.13 34.58
CA VAL A 443 14.31 -86.79 33.33
C VAL A 443 15.15 -85.86 32.44
N GLY A 444 16.47 -86.01 32.51
CA GLY A 444 17.51 -85.01 32.28
C GLY A 444 17.78 -84.48 30.86
N SER A 445 16.90 -84.73 29.88
CA SER A 445 17.09 -84.23 28.49
C SER A 445 15.92 -83.39 27.99
N ILE A 446 14.69 -83.88 28.16
CA ILE A 446 13.49 -83.21 27.64
C ILE A 446 13.17 -81.96 28.47
N VAL A 447 13.30 -82.04 29.80
CA VAL A 447 12.97 -80.93 30.71
C VAL A 447 14.02 -79.81 30.64
N THR A 448 15.30 -80.17 30.53
CA THR A 448 16.42 -79.24 30.31
C THR A 448 16.26 -78.50 28.98
N THR A 449 15.86 -79.21 27.92
CA THR A 449 15.60 -78.59 26.60
C THR A 449 14.38 -77.67 26.63
N VAL A 450 13.28 -78.06 27.30
CA VAL A 450 12.04 -77.28 27.35
C VAL A 450 12.17 -76.03 28.23
N LEU A 451 12.99 -76.06 29.28
CA LEU A 451 13.14 -74.93 30.22
C LEU A 451 14.34 -74.03 29.91
N LEU A 452 15.47 -74.58 29.46
CA LEU A 452 16.67 -73.80 29.19
C LEU A 452 16.58 -73.04 27.86
N THR A 453 15.97 -73.63 26.83
CA THR A 453 15.78 -73.00 25.52
C THR A 453 15.03 -71.66 25.57
N PRO A 454 13.83 -71.55 26.22
CA PRO A 454 13.15 -70.26 26.33
C PRO A 454 13.92 -69.24 27.16
N LEU A 455 14.71 -69.68 28.14
CA LEU A 455 15.51 -68.82 29.00
C LEU A 455 16.71 -68.23 28.26
N LEU A 456 17.42 -69.08 27.51
CA LEU A 456 18.48 -68.65 26.59
C LEU A 456 17.90 -67.75 25.49
N ALA A 457 16.71 -68.06 24.97
CA ALA A 457 16.01 -67.21 24.01
C ALA A 457 15.70 -65.83 24.60
N VAL A 458 15.28 -65.75 25.88
CA VAL A 458 15.05 -64.49 26.59
C VAL A 458 16.35 -63.72 26.82
N ALA A 459 17.43 -64.36 27.25
CA ALA A 459 18.73 -63.71 27.44
C ALA A 459 19.27 -63.14 26.13
N PHE A 460 19.15 -63.91 25.03
CA PHE A 460 19.54 -63.47 23.70
C PHE A 460 18.60 -62.40 23.13
N TYR A 461 17.31 -62.44 23.46
CA TYR A 461 16.34 -61.39 23.12
C TYR A 461 16.67 -60.07 23.82
N PHE A 462 17.13 -60.09 25.08
CA PHE A 462 17.59 -58.89 25.78
C PHE A 462 18.93 -58.35 25.24
N ALA A 463 19.88 -59.23 24.93
CA ALA A 463 21.12 -58.85 24.24
C ALA A 463 20.81 -58.22 22.86
N ARG A 464 19.81 -58.77 22.15
CA ARG A 464 19.27 -58.25 20.90
C ARG A 464 18.64 -56.86 21.06
N ILE A 465 17.79 -56.64 22.07
CA ILE A 465 17.16 -55.32 22.29
C ILE A 465 18.20 -54.26 22.64
N GLY A 466 19.10 -54.55 23.59
CA GLY A 466 20.12 -53.60 24.04
C GLY A 466 21.13 -53.23 22.95
N ALA A 467 21.43 -54.14 22.02
CA ALA A 467 22.33 -53.87 20.90
C ALA A 467 21.62 -53.33 19.65
N LEU A 468 20.30 -53.12 19.67
CA LEU A 468 19.53 -52.52 18.56
C LEU A 468 18.96 -51.15 18.91
N HIS A 469 18.67 -50.89 20.19
CA HIS A 469 18.02 -49.65 20.62
C HIS A 469 18.92 -48.44 20.39
N ASP A 470 20.12 -48.44 20.98
CA ASP A 470 21.01 -47.27 21.00
C ASP A 470 21.49 -46.83 19.59
N TRP A 471 21.66 -47.77 18.64
CA TRP A 471 22.27 -47.47 17.33
C TRP A 471 21.25 -47.05 16.27
N ALA A 472 20.02 -47.52 16.43
CA ALA A 472 18.93 -46.99 15.67
C ALA A 472 18.54 -45.59 16.17
N ASP A 473 18.91 -45.20 17.40
CA ASP A 473 18.59 -43.89 17.95
C ASP A 473 19.39 -42.75 17.32
N ASP A 474 20.71 -42.85 17.08
CA ASP A 474 21.48 -41.78 16.38
C ASP A 474 20.97 -41.58 14.94
N HIS A 475 20.73 -42.67 14.20
CA HIS A 475 20.15 -42.52 12.86
C HIS A 475 18.70 -42.00 12.90
N ARG A 476 17.87 -42.48 13.83
CA ARG A 476 16.50 -41.96 14.02
C ARG A 476 16.52 -40.49 14.43
N GLU A 477 17.47 -40.05 15.24
CA GLU A 477 17.64 -38.67 15.66
C GLU A 477 18.02 -37.80 14.47
N ARG A 478 19.01 -38.20 13.66
CA ARG A 478 19.35 -37.50 12.41
C ARG A 478 18.21 -37.47 11.40
N LEU A 479 17.43 -38.55 11.30
CA LEU A 479 16.26 -38.61 10.43
C LEU A 479 15.15 -37.68 10.94
N ARG A 480 14.87 -37.68 12.24
CA ARG A 480 13.93 -36.74 12.86
C ARG A 480 14.39 -35.30 12.68
N ASP A 481 15.68 -35.04 12.80
CA ASP A 481 16.28 -33.73 12.61
C ASP A 481 16.21 -33.26 11.13
N TYR A 482 16.49 -34.15 10.18
CA TYR A 482 16.26 -33.87 8.76
C TYR A 482 14.78 -33.61 8.45
N GLN A 483 13.88 -34.45 8.97
CA GLN A 483 12.43 -34.33 8.76
C GLN A 483 11.83 -33.09 9.44
N SER A 484 12.28 -32.73 10.64
CA SER A 484 11.81 -31.51 11.33
C SER A 484 12.22 -30.24 10.57
N ARG A 485 13.35 -30.30 9.85
CA ARG A 485 13.87 -29.21 9.01
C ARG A 485 13.27 -29.16 7.60
N ARG A 486 12.39 -30.09 7.21
CA ARG A 486 11.77 -30.13 5.88
C ARG A 486 10.56 -29.19 5.81
N PRO A 487 10.40 -28.39 4.73
CA PRO A 487 9.18 -27.60 4.53
C PRO A 487 7.96 -28.55 4.48
N GLY A 488 7.01 -28.35 5.41
CA GLY A 488 5.74 -29.11 5.49
C GLY A 488 5.57 -30.01 6.73
N SER A 489 6.64 -30.49 7.37
CA SER A 489 6.57 -31.39 8.55
C SER A 489 6.91 -30.72 9.89
N GLY A 490 7.31 -29.44 9.84
CA GLY A 490 7.66 -28.60 10.98
C GLY A 490 7.83 -27.12 10.63
N GLY A 491 7.98 -26.81 9.34
CA GLY A 491 8.11 -25.45 8.83
C GLY A 491 9.44 -24.80 9.21
N ILE A 492 9.86 -23.79 8.45
CA ILE A 492 10.84 -22.83 8.94
C ILE A 492 10.30 -22.30 10.27
N PRO A 493 11.06 -22.33 11.39
CA PRO A 493 10.58 -21.81 12.66
C PRO A 493 9.89 -20.46 12.47
N GLN A 494 8.67 -20.29 12.99
CA GLN A 494 7.90 -19.06 12.77
C GLN A 494 8.68 -17.81 13.18
N SER A 495 9.60 -17.92 14.14
CA SER A 495 10.53 -16.84 14.51
C SER A 495 11.45 -16.41 13.38
N ILE A 496 11.94 -17.34 12.56
CA ILE A 496 12.77 -17.05 11.39
C ILE A 496 11.92 -16.48 10.26
N VAL A 497 10.72 -17.02 10.02
CA VAL A 497 9.78 -16.47 9.01
C VAL A 497 9.38 -15.04 9.36
N ARG A 498 8.98 -14.81 10.61
CA ARG A 498 8.60 -13.49 11.13
C ARG A 498 9.81 -12.53 11.16
N GLY A 499 11.00 -13.04 11.46
CA GLY A 499 12.23 -12.26 11.40
C GLY A 499 12.64 -11.87 9.98
N ALA A 500 12.46 -12.77 9.01
CA ALA A 500 12.71 -12.51 7.59
C ALA A 500 11.71 -11.51 6.98
N GLN A 501 10.47 -11.48 7.48
CA GLN A 501 9.43 -10.50 7.12
C GLN A 501 9.54 -9.18 7.89
N SER A 502 10.49 -9.06 8.82
CA SER A 502 10.64 -7.84 9.62
C SER A 502 11.05 -6.64 8.74
N PRO A 503 10.49 -5.44 8.97
CA PRO A 503 10.92 -4.22 8.29
C PRO A 503 12.38 -3.84 8.65
N SER A 504 12.92 -4.34 9.76
CA SER A 504 14.30 -4.10 10.17
C SER A 504 15.30 -4.98 9.42
N ALA A 505 16.27 -4.34 8.73
CA ALA A 505 17.36 -5.04 8.04
C ALA A 505 18.20 -5.93 8.97
N ARG A 506 18.41 -5.49 10.22
CA ARG A 506 19.17 -6.25 11.23
C ARG A 506 18.45 -7.52 11.65
N VAL A 507 17.15 -7.43 11.91
CA VAL A 507 16.31 -8.60 12.28
C VAL A 507 16.26 -9.61 11.13
N ARG A 508 16.20 -9.13 9.89
CA ARG A 508 16.29 -10.01 8.71
C ARG A 508 17.64 -10.71 8.61
N ALA A 509 18.74 -9.99 8.85
CA ALA A 509 20.08 -10.57 8.84
C ALA A 509 20.28 -11.61 9.96
N ASP A 510 19.76 -11.35 11.16
CA ASP A 510 19.82 -12.29 12.28
C ASP A 510 18.97 -13.54 12.02
N ALA A 511 17.76 -13.36 11.48
CA ALA A 511 16.90 -14.47 11.06
C ALA A 511 17.56 -15.31 9.96
N TYR A 512 18.24 -14.66 9.03
CA TYR A 512 19.02 -15.32 7.98
C TYR A 512 20.19 -16.12 8.55
N GLN A 513 20.95 -15.53 9.48
CA GLN A 513 22.07 -16.23 10.10
C GLN A 513 21.60 -17.42 10.95
N ALA A 514 20.46 -17.28 11.64
CA ALA A 514 19.83 -18.37 12.37
C ALA A 514 19.35 -19.48 11.42
N TYR A 515 18.76 -19.12 10.27
CA TYR A 515 18.37 -20.06 9.22
C TYR A 515 19.58 -20.81 8.69
N VAL A 516 20.62 -20.12 8.21
CA VAL A 516 21.84 -20.76 7.68
C VAL A 516 22.52 -21.66 8.71
N ARG A 517 22.60 -21.25 9.99
CA ARG A 517 23.14 -22.09 11.07
C ARG A 517 22.34 -23.38 11.26
N GLN A 518 21.03 -23.36 11.03
CA GLN A 518 20.19 -24.56 11.06
C GLN A 518 20.54 -25.55 9.93
N PHE A 519 21.19 -25.12 8.84
CA PHE A 519 21.56 -26.01 7.73
C PHE A 519 23.04 -26.39 7.70
N THR A 520 23.93 -25.63 8.34
CA THR A 520 25.37 -25.96 8.38
C THR A 520 25.76 -26.97 9.48
N GLY A 521 24.79 -27.44 10.28
CA GLY A 521 25.04 -28.26 11.47
C GLY A 521 24.99 -29.78 11.29
N LEU A 522 24.60 -30.33 10.13
CA LEU A 522 24.43 -31.79 9.98
C LEU A 522 25.74 -32.60 10.04
N ASP A 523 26.90 -31.92 10.02
CA ASP A 523 28.24 -32.54 10.10
C ASP A 523 28.76 -32.61 11.55
N HIS A 524 27.92 -33.05 12.50
CA HIS A 524 28.31 -33.21 13.92
C HIS A 524 29.46 -34.20 14.14
N GLY A 525 29.74 -35.09 13.18
CA GLY A 525 30.82 -36.07 13.29
C GLY A 525 32.22 -35.46 13.37
N ARG A 526 32.44 -34.26 12.81
CA ARG A 526 33.77 -33.64 12.76
C ARG A 526 34.07 -32.75 13.96
N LYS A 527 33.04 -32.20 14.60
CA LYS A 527 33.20 -31.28 15.73
C LYS A 527 33.62 -32.01 17.00
N ASP A 528 33.06 -33.20 17.24
CA ASP A 528 33.44 -34.06 18.37
C ASP A 528 34.88 -34.59 18.27
N ASP A 529 35.41 -34.76 17.05
CA ASP A 529 36.80 -35.18 16.84
C ASP A 529 37.77 -33.99 17.00
N ALA A 530 37.42 -32.79 16.52
CA ALA A 530 38.23 -31.59 16.71
C ALA A 530 38.29 -31.14 18.20
N ASP A 531 37.17 -31.19 18.92
CA ASP A 531 37.13 -30.86 20.34
C ASP A 531 37.86 -31.92 21.19
N ARG A 532 37.87 -33.19 20.77
CA ARG A 532 38.71 -34.24 21.39
C ARG A 532 40.19 -34.08 21.10
N GLU A 533 40.56 -33.61 19.92
CA GLU A 533 41.95 -33.42 19.52
C GLU A 533 42.56 -32.17 20.19
N ASN A 534 41.78 -31.10 20.35
CA ASN A 534 42.16 -29.93 21.15
C ASN A 534 42.25 -30.25 22.65
N GLY A 535 41.28 -30.97 23.21
CA GLY A 535 41.34 -31.42 24.61
C GLY A 535 42.48 -32.40 24.94
N ARG A 536 43.12 -32.98 23.91
CA ARG A 536 44.35 -33.80 24.03
C ARG A 536 45.65 -33.02 23.88
N ARG A 537 45.61 -31.81 23.31
CA ARG A 537 46.78 -30.92 23.20
C ARG A 537 46.95 -30.03 24.42
N ASP A 538 45.86 -29.76 25.14
CA ASP A 538 45.86 -28.97 26.39
C ASP A 538 46.11 -29.82 27.66
N ARG A 539 46.47 -31.10 27.51
CA ARG A 539 46.95 -32.00 28.58
C ARG A 539 48.30 -32.57 28.19
#